data_AF-A0A1V5QLM4-F1
#
_entry.id   AF-A0A1V5QLM4-F1
#
_cell.length_a   1.000
_cell.length_b   1.000
_cell.length_c   1.000
_cell.angle_alpha   90.00
_cell.angle_beta   90.00
_cell.angle_gamma   90.00
#
_symmetry.space_group_name_H-M   'P 1'
#
loop_
_entity.id
_entity.type
_entity.pdbx_description
1 polymer ?
#
loop_
_entity_poly.entity_id
_entity_poly.type
_entity_poly.pdbx_seq_one_letter_code
_entity_poly.pdbx_strand_id
1 'polypeptide(L)'
;MALEPGSGELHLRLSEALLESGDLEGAVGPARRAAVLAPRSADAWAHLGILQSFRGRKDPQALEEAQQSLRRAAQLMPSDPELWARLAEVAENRRDSDAALKAWLRVGRLRPPFAIQGRSLETLAWERATTLAARTQSYEARREALMALCQAPQPEQAHLRQLEELAREQVEKGFLGHAEESFARLGSHFADEPALWENVALLQVRSQRYEEALATLQRAESLRISTRTQFHTGLCLMNLGRFAEAIPRWRQVQESPELQKDPQFLEQARLLLATALLLNGQPKALLEQGDSSLQGQLSPGLQALRIQAFVRLQTWTEAGEALRAALAAPVRSGLVRMLPGSLSAELQKGGALDRSARRELQRLEREATASLWAEFRQWQPCLDTLDALRADGPLRSIDPLLLASSALQELGRPAEALNLLREAQRLNPSHPTLQNNLGYLLLELDQDLPEASTLIAAALKQEPDNPSTLDSWGWALFKQKRYAEAEPVLRRAAGLQPLNPEVLKHFGEALLHLDRKAEALDQWERALAFAFPERKALERRVQQLRADLARQQPSEEPEPEPDPETTDEGEERR
;
A
#
# COMPACT_ATOMS: atom_id res chain seq x y z
N MET A 1 -31.88 -52.58 31.82
CA MET A 1 -30.97 -53.01 30.73
C MET A 1 -29.55 -52.77 31.21
N ALA A 2 -28.74 -53.82 31.38
CA ALA A 2 -27.31 -53.66 31.64
C ALA A 2 -26.66 -53.22 30.31
N LEU A 3 -26.18 -51.98 30.25
CA LEU A 3 -25.49 -51.44 29.10
C LEU A 3 -24.11 -52.11 28.99
N GLU A 4 -23.68 -52.47 27.77
CA GLU A 4 -22.31 -52.96 27.56
C GLU A 4 -21.31 -51.89 28.03
N PRO A 5 -20.42 -52.18 29.00
CA PRO A 5 -19.61 -51.15 29.66
C PRO A 5 -18.68 -50.37 28.74
N GLY A 6 -18.29 -50.95 27.60
CA GLY A 6 -17.28 -50.41 26.67
C GLY A 6 -17.80 -49.71 25.42
N SER A 7 -19.13 -49.60 25.23
CA SER A 7 -19.66 -48.96 24.02
C SER A 7 -19.86 -47.45 24.22
N GLY A 8 -19.02 -46.64 23.55
CA GLY A 8 -19.13 -45.17 23.58
C GLY A 8 -20.50 -44.65 23.10
N GLU A 9 -21.08 -45.31 22.09
CA GLU A 9 -22.42 -44.99 21.54
C GLU A 9 -23.53 -45.20 22.59
N LEU A 10 -23.45 -46.27 23.39
CA LEU A 10 -24.44 -46.52 24.44
C LEU A 10 -24.37 -45.49 25.56
N HIS A 11 -23.16 -45.06 25.93
CA HIS A 11 -22.96 -43.99 26.90
C HIS A 11 -23.43 -42.63 26.38
N LEU A 12 -23.29 -42.36 25.08
CA LEU A 12 -23.82 -41.16 24.43
C LEU A 12 -25.36 -41.14 24.50
N ARG A 13 -26.02 -42.21 24.06
CA ARG A 13 -27.49 -42.33 24.13
C ARG A 13 -28.04 -42.27 25.56
N LEU A 14 -27.32 -42.85 26.53
CA LEU A 14 -27.68 -42.73 27.94
C LEU A 14 -27.63 -41.27 28.39
N SER A 15 -26.59 -40.54 28.00
CA SER A 15 -26.46 -39.11 28.31
C SER A 15 -27.59 -38.29 27.69
N GLU A 16 -27.93 -38.54 26.42
CA GLU A 16 -29.03 -37.88 25.71
C GLU A 16 -30.38 -38.14 26.42
N ALA A 17 -30.67 -39.39 26.78
CA ALA A 17 -31.89 -39.75 27.49
C ALA A 17 -31.99 -39.08 28.88
N LEU A 18 -30.86 -38.95 29.60
CA LEU A 18 -30.82 -38.24 30.88
C LEU A 18 -31.09 -36.75 30.69
N LEU A 19 -30.51 -36.14 29.65
CA LEU A 19 -30.78 -34.74 29.30
C LEU A 19 -32.25 -34.52 28.95
N GLU A 20 -32.85 -35.40 28.14
CA GLU A 20 -34.28 -35.35 27.79
C GLU A 20 -35.19 -35.48 29.03
N SER A 21 -34.76 -36.26 30.03
CA SER A 21 -35.46 -36.38 31.32
C SER A 21 -35.29 -35.16 32.24
N GLY A 22 -34.47 -34.17 31.85
CA GLY A 22 -34.17 -32.97 32.61
C GLY A 22 -33.01 -33.10 33.60
N ASP A 23 -32.34 -34.26 33.66
CA ASP A 23 -31.21 -34.51 34.54
C ASP A 23 -29.88 -34.08 33.88
N LEU A 24 -29.62 -32.78 33.90
CA LEU A 24 -28.40 -32.19 33.34
C LEU A 24 -27.13 -32.67 34.06
N GLU A 25 -27.17 -32.79 35.39
CA GLU A 25 -26.01 -33.20 36.20
C GLU A 25 -25.67 -34.67 35.97
N GLY A 26 -26.68 -35.54 35.93
CA GLY A 26 -26.51 -36.96 35.65
C GLY A 26 -26.02 -37.23 34.22
N ALA A 27 -26.36 -36.39 33.25
CA ALA A 27 -25.97 -36.55 31.86
C ALA A 27 -24.45 -36.38 31.60
N VAL A 28 -23.73 -35.60 32.41
CA VAL A 28 -22.29 -35.29 32.18
C VAL A 28 -21.40 -36.53 32.31
N GLY A 29 -21.67 -37.40 33.29
CA GLY A 29 -20.87 -38.61 33.54
C GLY A 29 -20.84 -39.56 32.34
N PRO A 30 -22.01 -39.99 31.82
CA PRO A 30 -22.10 -40.79 30.59
C PRO A 30 -21.53 -40.08 29.36
N ALA A 31 -21.74 -38.76 29.19
CA ALA A 31 -21.12 -38.01 28.09
C ALA A 31 -19.59 -38.06 28.13
N ARG A 32 -18.99 -37.90 29.33
CA ARG A 32 -17.54 -37.98 29.50
C ARG A 32 -17.02 -39.38 29.16
N ARG A 33 -17.72 -40.43 29.60
CA ARG A 33 -17.38 -41.81 29.21
C ARG A 33 -17.49 -42.04 27.71
N ALA A 34 -18.52 -41.50 27.06
CA ALA A 34 -18.70 -41.61 25.61
C ALA A 34 -17.52 -40.99 24.86
N ALA A 35 -17.09 -39.78 25.24
CA ALA A 35 -15.96 -39.08 24.63
C ALA A 35 -14.62 -39.83 24.82
N VAL A 36 -14.41 -40.43 26.00
CA VAL A 36 -13.21 -41.22 26.31
C VAL A 36 -13.19 -42.54 25.53
N LEU A 37 -14.33 -43.25 25.46
CA LEU A 37 -14.44 -44.54 24.77
C LEU A 37 -14.46 -44.41 23.25
N ALA A 38 -14.87 -43.24 22.74
CA ALA A 38 -14.91 -42.93 21.31
C ALA A 38 -14.18 -41.61 21.00
N PRO A 39 -12.84 -41.55 21.12
CA PRO A 39 -12.07 -40.30 21.01
C PRO A 39 -12.10 -39.65 19.62
N ARG A 40 -12.51 -40.41 18.59
CA ARG A 40 -12.72 -39.93 17.21
C ARG A 40 -14.18 -39.53 16.91
N SER A 41 -15.09 -39.67 17.87
CA SER A 41 -16.48 -39.26 17.70
C SER A 41 -16.63 -37.77 17.98
N ALA A 42 -16.84 -36.98 16.92
CA ALA A 42 -17.14 -35.56 17.05
C ALA A 42 -18.42 -35.34 17.88
N ASP A 43 -19.44 -36.18 17.68
CA ASP A 43 -20.74 -36.09 18.37
C ASP A 43 -20.60 -36.27 19.87
N ALA A 44 -19.78 -37.23 20.33
CA ALA A 44 -19.53 -37.46 21.75
C ALA A 44 -18.85 -36.26 22.42
N TRP A 45 -17.86 -35.66 21.75
CA TRP A 45 -17.17 -34.46 22.22
C TRP A 45 -18.08 -33.21 22.19
N ALA A 46 -18.89 -33.07 21.14
CA ALA A 46 -19.84 -31.98 21.01
C ALA A 46 -20.89 -32.02 22.11
N HIS A 47 -21.50 -33.19 22.34
CA HIS A 47 -22.51 -33.41 23.38
C HIS A 47 -21.94 -33.12 24.78
N LEU A 48 -20.75 -33.62 25.09
CA LEU A 48 -20.06 -33.32 26.35
C LEU A 48 -19.82 -31.81 26.54
N GLY A 49 -19.30 -31.14 25.52
CA GLY A 49 -19.02 -29.70 25.57
C GLY A 49 -20.29 -28.85 25.74
N ILE A 50 -21.39 -29.23 25.08
CA ILE A 50 -22.69 -28.58 25.22
C ILE A 50 -23.20 -28.72 26.67
N LEU A 51 -23.17 -29.93 27.23
CA LEU A 51 -23.60 -30.18 28.62
C LEU A 51 -22.77 -29.38 29.64
N GLN A 52 -21.44 -29.38 29.48
CA GLN A 52 -20.52 -28.62 30.32
C GLN A 52 -20.82 -27.11 30.24
N SER A 53 -21.17 -26.59 29.05
CA SER A 53 -21.52 -25.18 28.88
C SER A 53 -22.82 -24.78 29.61
N PHE A 54 -23.81 -25.68 29.65
CA PHE A 54 -25.06 -25.44 30.37
C PHE A 54 -24.89 -25.50 31.89
N ARG A 55 -24.11 -26.46 32.37
CA ARG A 55 -23.77 -26.61 33.80
C ARG A 55 -22.99 -25.41 34.33
N GLY A 56 -22.06 -24.92 33.52
CA GLY A 56 -21.04 -23.97 33.90
C GLY A 56 -21.31 -22.50 33.58
N ARG A 57 -22.55 -22.04 33.35
CA ARG A 57 -22.80 -20.66 32.86
C ARG A 57 -22.13 -19.53 33.68
N LYS A 58 -21.74 -19.79 34.94
CA LYS A 58 -20.99 -18.86 35.80
C LYS A 58 -19.69 -19.44 36.36
N ASP A 59 -19.35 -20.67 36.02
CA ASP A 59 -18.16 -21.36 36.50
C ASP A 59 -17.05 -21.31 35.44
N PRO A 60 -15.96 -20.57 35.68
CA PRO A 60 -14.86 -20.46 34.73
C PRO A 60 -14.23 -21.80 34.34
N GLN A 61 -14.16 -22.76 35.28
CA GLN A 61 -13.54 -24.07 35.02
C GLN A 61 -14.43 -24.93 34.14
N ALA A 62 -15.74 -24.97 34.41
CA ALA A 62 -16.68 -25.69 33.57
C ALA A 62 -16.77 -25.13 32.13
N LEU A 63 -16.66 -23.80 31.98
CA LEU A 63 -16.57 -23.18 30.64
C LEU A 63 -15.27 -23.52 29.93
N GLU A 64 -14.16 -23.67 30.66
CA GLU A 64 -12.88 -24.10 30.10
C GLU A 64 -12.94 -25.53 29.58
N GLU A 65 -13.48 -26.45 30.37
CA GLU A 65 -13.70 -27.83 29.93
C GLU A 65 -14.64 -27.88 28.71
N ALA A 66 -15.71 -27.07 28.72
CA ALA A 66 -16.63 -26.98 27.59
C ALA A 66 -15.93 -26.50 26.31
N GLN A 67 -15.08 -25.48 26.41
CA GLN A 67 -14.31 -24.96 25.27
C GLN A 67 -13.35 -26.02 24.73
N GLN A 68 -12.68 -26.78 25.60
CA GLN A 68 -11.77 -27.86 25.18
C GLN A 68 -12.53 -28.98 24.44
N SER A 69 -13.64 -29.46 25.00
CA SER A 69 -14.49 -30.48 24.39
C SER A 69 -15.03 -30.02 23.03
N LEU A 70 -15.56 -28.79 22.93
CA LEU A 70 -16.06 -28.23 21.67
C LEU A 70 -14.95 -27.98 20.66
N ARG A 71 -13.76 -27.55 21.09
CA ARG A 71 -12.60 -27.41 20.22
C ARG A 71 -12.22 -28.76 19.62
N ARG A 72 -12.22 -29.83 20.43
CA ARG A 72 -11.94 -31.18 19.95
C ARG A 72 -12.98 -31.65 18.93
N ALA A 73 -14.26 -31.43 19.21
CA ALA A 73 -15.33 -31.73 18.26
C ALA A 73 -15.16 -30.98 16.92
N ALA A 74 -14.91 -29.67 16.98
CA ALA A 74 -14.70 -28.83 15.81
C ALA A 74 -13.44 -29.20 15.01
N GLN A 75 -12.38 -29.73 15.64
CA GLN A 75 -11.20 -30.26 14.96
C GLN A 75 -11.49 -31.58 14.24
N LEU A 76 -12.31 -32.46 14.84
CA LEU A 76 -12.72 -33.73 14.23
C LEU A 76 -13.67 -33.51 13.04
N MET A 77 -14.51 -32.47 13.11
CA MET A 77 -15.43 -32.09 12.04
C MET A 77 -15.26 -30.61 11.64
N PRO A 78 -14.16 -30.25 10.96
CA PRO A 78 -13.79 -28.86 10.68
C PRO A 78 -14.68 -28.15 9.65
N SER A 79 -15.55 -28.90 8.98
CA SER A 79 -16.55 -28.40 8.03
C SER A 79 -17.91 -28.10 8.67
N ASP A 80 -18.11 -28.40 9.95
CA ASP A 80 -19.39 -28.16 10.64
C ASP A 80 -19.43 -26.75 11.25
N PRO A 81 -20.21 -25.81 10.67
CA PRO A 81 -20.32 -24.45 11.18
C PRO A 81 -21.01 -24.34 12.55
N GLU A 82 -21.86 -25.31 12.94
CA GLU A 82 -22.57 -25.27 14.22
C GLU A 82 -21.61 -25.52 15.39
N LEU A 83 -20.68 -26.48 15.23
CA LEU A 83 -19.65 -26.73 16.25
C LEU A 83 -18.75 -25.51 16.46
N TRP A 84 -18.35 -24.84 15.38
CA TRP A 84 -17.57 -23.61 15.46
C TRP A 84 -18.36 -22.47 16.11
N ALA A 85 -19.66 -22.33 15.82
CA ALA A 85 -20.50 -21.32 16.45
C ALA A 85 -20.65 -21.56 17.96
N ARG A 86 -20.90 -22.82 18.37
CA ARG A 86 -20.97 -23.21 19.80
C ARG A 86 -19.65 -22.95 20.52
N LEU A 87 -18.52 -23.29 19.89
CA LEU A 87 -17.20 -22.99 20.43
C LEU A 87 -16.99 -21.48 20.62
N ALA A 88 -17.43 -20.68 19.64
CA ALA A 88 -17.32 -19.22 19.70
C ALA A 88 -18.16 -18.64 20.85
N GLU A 89 -19.41 -19.10 21.02
CA GLU A 89 -20.29 -18.67 22.12
C GLU A 89 -19.71 -19.01 23.49
N VAL A 90 -19.15 -20.21 23.68
CA VAL A 90 -18.48 -20.58 24.93
C VAL A 90 -17.24 -19.72 25.19
N ALA A 91 -16.44 -19.43 24.16
CA ALA A 91 -15.30 -18.53 24.29
C ALA A 91 -15.73 -17.09 24.64
N GLU A 92 -16.82 -16.57 24.07
CA GLU A 92 -17.39 -15.27 24.46
C GLU A 92 -17.83 -15.26 25.93
N ASN A 93 -18.48 -16.34 26.40
CA ASN A 93 -18.89 -16.47 27.80
C ASN A 93 -17.68 -16.50 28.76
N ARG A 94 -16.55 -17.06 28.32
CA ARG A 94 -15.26 -16.99 29.05
C ARG A 94 -14.54 -15.65 28.94
N ARG A 95 -15.03 -14.74 28.09
CA ARG A 95 -14.35 -13.49 27.72
C ARG A 95 -13.01 -13.69 27.00
N ASP A 96 -12.80 -14.86 26.40
CA ASP A 96 -11.67 -15.16 25.53
C ASP A 96 -11.96 -14.62 24.12
N SER A 97 -11.66 -13.33 23.92
CA SER A 97 -12.01 -12.62 22.67
C SER A 97 -11.23 -13.13 21.46
N ASP A 98 -10.01 -13.63 21.66
CA ASP A 98 -9.16 -14.14 20.59
C ASP A 98 -9.67 -15.50 20.09
N ALA A 99 -10.01 -16.42 21.00
CA ALA A 99 -10.58 -17.70 20.60
C ALA A 99 -11.97 -17.54 19.97
N ALA A 100 -12.80 -16.66 20.54
CA ALA A 100 -14.11 -16.34 19.99
C ALA A 100 -14.00 -15.75 18.58
N LEU A 101 -13.07 -14.82 18.37
CA LEU A 101 -12.85 -14.21 17.06
C LEU A 101 -12.45 -15.25 16.02
N LYS A 102 -11.48 -16.11 16.34
CA LYS A 102 -11.02 -17.18 15.43
C LYS A 102 -12.16 -18.12 15.06
N ALA A 103 -12.98 -18.53 16.04
CA ALA A 103 -14.10 -19.43 15.81
C ALA A 103 -15.20 -18.77 14.95
N TRP A 104 -15.56 -17.50 15.21
CA TRP A 104 -16.53 -16.78 14.38
C TRP A 104 -16.04 -16.55 12.94
N LEU A 105 -14.77 -16.17 12.74
CA LEU A 105 -14.18 -16.08 11.40
C LEU A 105 -14.29 -17.42 10.66
N ARG A 106 -14.08 -18.54 11.37
CA ARG A 106 -14.23 -19.88 10.79
C ARG A 106 -15.67 -20.16 10.34
N VAL A 107 -16.67 -19.84 11.17
CA VAL A 107 -18.09 -19.97 10.80
C VAL A 107 -18.39 -19.15 9.54
N GLY A 108 -17.96 -17.88 9.49
CA GLY A 108 -18.16 -17.02 8.33
C GLY A 108 -17.54 -17.58 7.04
N ARG A 109 -16.30 -18.10 7.12
CA ARG A 109 -15.60 -18.72 5.97
C ARG A 109 -16.26 -20.00 5.47
N LEU A 110 -16.96 -20.74 6.33
CA LEU A 110 -17.72 -21.94 5.96
C LEU A 110 -19.02 -21.61 5.20
N ARG A 111 -19.52 -20.37 5.29
CA ARG A 111 -20.73 -19.89 4.60
C ARG A 111 -21.95 -20.79 4.78
N PRO A 112 -22.39 -21.05 6.03
CA PRO A 112 -23.55 -21.87 6.30
C PRO A 112 -24.81 -21.34 5.59
N PRO A 113 -25.54 -22.16 4.82
CA PRO A 113 -26.70 -21.69 4.05
C PRO A 113 -27.98 -21.54 4.89
N PHE A 114 -27.92 -21.78 6.20
CA PHE A 114 -29.08 -21.82 7.08
C PHE A 114 -29.11 -20.68 8.10
N ALA A 115 -30.29 -20.46 8.68
CA ALA A 115 -30.54 -19.40 9.65
C ALA A 115 -30.96 -19.98 11.01
N ILE A 116 -30.54 -19.33 12.09
CA ILE A 116 -30.98 -19.61 13.46
C ILE A 116 -31.86 -18.45 13.91
N GLN A 117 -33.09 -18.75 14.35
CA GLN A 117 -34.08 -17.73 14.77
C GLN A 117 -34.34 -16.64 13.70
N GLY A 118 -34.27 -17.02 12.42
CA GLY A 118 -34.48 -16.11 11.29
C GLY A 118 -33.28 -15.22 10.93
N ARG A 119 -32.14 -15.32 11.63
CA ARG A 119 -30.89 -14.66 11.23
C ARG A 119 -29.93 -15.65 10.58
N SER A 120 -29.34 -15.27 9.45
CA SER A 120 -28.27 -16.05 8.81
C SER A 120 -27.11 -16.27 9.78
N LEU A 121 -26.69 -17.52 9.95
CA LEU A 121 -25.56 -17.85 10.82
C LEU A 121 -24.26 -17.25 10.28
N GLU A 122 -24.10 -17.17 8.95
CA GLU A 122 -22.96 -16.51 8.31
C GLU A 122 -22.92 -15.01 8.66
N THR A 123 -24.05 -14.31 8.52
CA THR A 123 -24.14 -12.88 8.83
C THR A 123 -23.84 -12.62 10.30
N LEU A 124 -24.43 -13.41 11.20
CA LEU A 124 -24.15 -13.33 12.64
C LEU A 124 -22.66 -13.52 12.93
N ALA A 125 -22.03 -14.51 12.30
CA ALA A 125 -20.62 -14.79 12.51
C ALA A 125 -19.74 -13.60 12.11
N TRP A 126 -19.99 -12.97 10.96
CA TRP A 126 -19.23 -11.81 10.54
C TRP A 126 -19.48 -10.55 11.39
N GLU A 127 -20.72 -10.34 11.87
CA GLU A 127 -21.03 -9.25 12.81
C GLU A 127 -20.27 -9.41 14.14
N ARG A 128 -20.27 -10.63 14.67
CA ARG A 128 -19.52 -10.98 15.90
C ARG A 128 -18.03 -10.83 15.69
N ALA A 129 -17.50 -11.33 14.57
CA ALA A 129 -16.11 -11.18 14.21
C ALA A 129 -15.70 -9.70 14.10
N THR A 130 -16.51 -8.85 13.48
CA THR A 130 -16.25 -7.40 13.38
C THR A 130 -16.12 -6.76 14.76
N THR A 131 -17.02 -7.10 15.68
CA THR A 131 -17.04 -6.56 17.06
C THR A 131 -15.81 -7.02 17.86
N LEU A 132 -15.48 -8.30 17.78
CA LEU A 132 -14.33 -8.88 18.48
C LEU A 132 -13.00 -8.42 17.89
N ALA A 133 -12.91 -8.25 16.58
CA ALA A 133 -11.75 -7.72 15.89
C ALA A 133 -11.43 -6.29 16.37
N ALA A 134 -12.45 -5.45 16.57
CA ALA A 134 -12.25 -4.12 17.15
C ALA A 134 -11.71 -4.16 18.59
N ARG A 135 -12.19 -5.10 19.43
CA ARG A 135 -11.73 -5.27 20.82
C ARG A 135 -10.29 -5.78 20.92
N THR A 136 -9.95 -6.73 20.06
CA THR A 136 -8.62 -7.36 19.97
C THR A 136 -7.63 -6.52 19.14
N GLN A 137 -8.09 -5.39 18.58
CA GLN A 137 -7.33 -4.55 17.65
C GLN A 137 -6.80 -5.31 16.41
N SER A 138 -7.52 -6.36 16.01
CA SER A 138 -7.19 -7.17 14.83
C SER A 138 -7.70 -6.48 13.55
N TYR A 139 -6.82 -5.74 12.87
CA TYR A 139 -7.14 -5.04 11.62
C TYR A 139 -7.63 -5.98 10.51
N GLU A 140 -6.88 -7.07 10.23
CA GLU A 140 -7.23 -8.01 9.15
C GLU A 140 -8.56 -8.70 9.39
N ALA A 141 -8.85 -9.14 10.62
CA ALA A 141 -10.12 -9.75 10.95
C ALA A 141 -11.29 -8.78 10.76
N ARG A 142 -11.13 -7.51 11.16
CA ARG A 142 -12.15 -6.47 10.97
C ARG A 142 -12.39 -6.22 9.49
N ARG A 143 -11.32 -6.13 8.70
CA ARG A 143 -11.39 -5.92 7.24
C ARG A 143 -12.09 -7.09 6.55
N GLU A 144 -11.66 -8.31 6.82
CA GLU A 144 -12.24 -9.54 6.24
C GLU A 144 -13.74 -9.60 6.53
N ALA A 145 -14.13 -9.41 7.79
CA ALA A 145 -15.52 -9.49 8.21
C ALA A 145 -16.40 -8.41 7.55
N LEU A 146 -15.94 -7.15 7.50
CA LEU A 146 -16.67 -6.06 6.84
C LEU A 146 -16.79 -6.26 5.33
N MET A 147 -15.71 -6.72 4.68
CA MET A 147 -15.74 -7.03 3.25
C MET A 147 -16.72 -8.16 2.93
N ALA A 148 -16.79 -9.19 3.79
CA ALA A 148 -17.74 -10.29 3.64
C ALA A 148 -19.20 -9.83 3.85
N LEU A 149 -19.48 -9.06 4.91
CA LEU A 149 -20.81 -8.49 5.16
C LEU A 149 -21.30 -7.62 4.00
N CYS A 150 -20.39 -6.85 3.40
CA CYS A 150 -20.71 -5.99 2.26
C CYS A 150 -20.69 -6.71 0.91
N GLN A 151 -20.34 -8.01 0.86
CA GLN A 151 -20.43 -8.81 -0.37
C GLN A 151 -21.86 -9.30 -0.63
N ALA A 152 -22.70 -9.37 0.41
CA ALA A 152 -24.10 -9.77 0.28
C ALA A 152 -24.86 -8.85 -0.71
N PRO A 153 -25.86 -9.36 -1.46
CA PRO A 153 -26.60 -8.54 -2.44
C PRO A 153 -27.35 -7.34 -1.83
N GLN A 154 -27.77 -7.45 -0.57
CA GLN A 154 -28.46 -6.40 0.17
C GLN A 154 -27.85 -6.27 1.58
N PRO A 155 -26.68 -5.63 1.70
CA PRO A 155 -26.03 -5.47 2.98
C PRO A 155 -26.76 -4.41 3.82
N GLU A 156 -26.73 -4.57 5.15
CA GLU A 156 -27.27 -3.55 6.04
C GLU A 156 -26.52 -2.22 5.90
N GLN A 157 -27.24 -1.11 5.98
CA GLN A 157 -26.65 0.24 5.90
C GLN A 157 -25.59 0.50 6.98
N ALA A 158 -25.69 -0.17 8.14
CA ALA A 158 -24.68 -0.08 9.19
C ALA A 158 -23.32 -0.65 8.72
N HIS A 159 -23.33 -1.80 8.02
CA HIS A 159 -22.11 -2.43 7.50
C HIS A 159 -21.44 -1.58 6.43
N LEU A 160 -22.23 -1.00 5.52
CA LEU A 160 -21.72 -0.09 4.48
C LEU A 160 -21.05 1.15 5.10
N ARG A 161 -21.64 1.76 6.14
CA ARG A 161 -21.03 2.88 6.86
C ARG A 161 -19.71 2.49 7.54
N GLN A 162 -19.67 1.33 8.20
CA GLN A 162 -18.44 0.82 8.82
C GLN A 162 -17.35 0.53 7.78
N LEU A 163 -17.72 0.04 6.59
CA LEU A 163 -16.78 -0.17 5.50
C LEU A 163 -16.24 1.16 4.94
N GLU A 164 -17.07 2.20 4.85
CA GLU A 164 -16.61 3.53 4.44
C GLU A 164 -15.65 4.16 5.47
N GLU A 165 -15.95 4.03 6.76
CA GLU A 165 -15.04 4.43 7.85
C GLU A 165 -13.71 3.69 7.76
N LEU A 166 -13.75 2.36 7.54
CA LEU A 166 -12.55 1.55 7.35
C LEU A 166 -11.77 2.00 6.11
N ALA A 167 -12.44 2.32 5.00
CA ALA A 167 -11.79 2.79 3.77
C ALA A 167 -11.02 4.09 4.01
N ARG A 168 -11.58 5.04 4.77
CA ARG A 168 -10.89 6.28 5.15
C ARG A 168 -9.70 6.02 6.07
N GLU A 169 -9.87 5.19 7.09
CA GLU A 169 -8.79 4.75 7.98
C GLU A 169 -7.64 4.10 7.19
N GLN A 170 -7.96 3.29 6.18
CA GLN A 170 -7.00 2.66 5.29
C GLN A 170 -6.21 3.70 4.48
N VAL A 171 -6.86 4.75 3.97
CA VAL A 171 -6.17 5.85 3.28
C VAL A 171 -5.22 6.59 4.22
N GLU A 172 -5.66 6.89 5.44
CA GLU A 172 -4.85 7.59 6.45
C GLU A 172 -3.62 6.79 6.85
N LYS A 173 -3.77 5.47 7.02
CA LYS A 173 -2.68 4.55 7.36
C LYS A 173 -1.82 4.13 6.16
N GLY A 174 -2.18 4.54 4.94
CA GLY A 174 -1.42 4.23 3.72
C GLY A 174 -1.68 2.83 3.12
N PHE A 175 -2.72 2.12 3.57
CA PHE A 175 -3.17 0.86 2.97
C PHE A 175 -3.98 1.11 1.68
N LEU A 176 -3.35 1.70 0.67
CA LEU A 176 -4.06 2.22 -0.51
C LEU A 176 -4.80 1.13 -1.30
N GLY A 177 -4.22 -0.08 -1.41
CA GLY A 177 -4.88 -1.22 -2.07
C GLY A 177 -6.13 -1.68 -1.31
N HIS A 178 -6.05 -1.75 0.02
CA HIS A 178 -7.22 -2.10 0.84
C HIS A 178 -8.31 -1.03 0.75
N ALA A 179 -7.93 0.26 0.78
CA ALA A 179 -8.87 1.36 0.60
C ALA A 179 -9.57 1.30 -0.76
N GLU A 180 -8.83 0.97 -1.83
CA GLU A 180 -9.38 0.84 -3.17
C GLU A 180 -10.42 -0.29 -3.22
N GLU A 181 -10.09 -1.47 -2.69
CA GLU A 181 -11.03 -2.60 -2.61
C GLU A 181 -12.29 -2.24 -1.82
N SER A 182 -12.14 -1.52 -0.70
CA SER A 182 -13.27 -1.07 0.12
C SER A 182 -14.17 -0.07 -0.62
N PHE A 183 -13.59 0.95 -1.28
CA PHE A 183 -14.37 1.91 -2.07
C PHE A 183 -15.01 1.27 -3.31
N ALA A 184 -14.31 0.33 -3.98
CA ALA A 184 -14.88 -0.41 -5.10
C ALA A 184 -16.06 -1.29 -4.66
N ARG A 185 -15.97 -1.90 -3.46
CA ARG A 185 -17.07 -2.66 -2.86
C ARG A 185 -18.28 -1.75 -2.58
N LEU A 186 -18.07 -0.57 -2.01
CA LEU A 186 -19.13 0.44 -1.84
C LEU A 186 -19.73 0.85 -3.19
N GLY A 187 -18.88 1.12 -4.19
CA GLY A 187 -19.30 1.50 -5.54
C GLY A 187 -20.13 0.42 -6.24
N SER A 188 -19.97 -0.85 -5.90
CA SER A 188 -20.83 -1.93 -6.44
C SER A 188 -22.28 -1.86 -5.96
N HIS A 189 -22.53 -1.28 -4.78
CA HIS A 189 -23.88 -1.05 -4.23
C HIS A 189 -24.46 0.30 -4.62
N PHE A 190 -23.59 1.28 -4.83
CA PHE A 190 -23.95 2.64 -5.21
C PHE A 190 -23.31 2.98 -6.56
N ALA A 191 -23.68 2.24 -7.61
CA ALA A 191 -23.04 2.34 -8.92
C ALA A 191 -23.15 3.74 -9.54
N ASP A 192 -24.24 4.46 -9.20
CA ASP A 192 -24.56 5.79 -9.70
C ASP A 192 -23.92 6.93 -8.88
N GLU A 193 -23.18 6.61 -7.81
CA GLU A 193 -22.50 7.61 -6.98
C GLU A 193 -21.09 7.93 -7.53
N PRO A 194 -20.89 9.07 -8.21
CA PRO A 194 -19.62 9.40 -8.85
C PRO A 194 -18.48 9.55 -7.84
N ALA A 195 -18.77 10.01 -6.62
CA ALA A 195 -17.77 10.26 -5.59
C ALA A 195 -16.99 9.00 -5.17
N LEU A 196 -17.62 7.81 -5.22
CA LEU A 196 -16.96 6.55 -4.91
C LEU A 196 -15.94 6.18 -5.99
N TRP A 197 -16.32 6.32 -7.26
CA TRP A 197 -15.42 6.08 -8.40
C TRP A 197 -14.30 7.12 -8.47
N GLU A 198 -14.57 8.38 -8.11
CA GLU A 198 -13.55 9.42 -7.93
C GLU A 198 -12.51 9.00 -6.87
N ASN A 199 -12.95 8.44 -5.73
CA ASN A 199 -12.04 7.99 -4.67
C ASN A 199 -11.19 6.78 -5.13
N VAL A 200 -11.79 5.80 -5.80
CA VAL A 200 -11.05 4.66 -6.39
C VAL A 200 -9.99 5.17 -7.37
N ALA A 201 -10.37 6.05 -8.29
CA ALA A 201 -9.44 6.63 -9.24
C ALA A 201 -8.28 7.38 -8.57
N LEU A 202 -8.56 8.18 -7.54
CA LEU A 202 -7.51 8.91 -6.82
C LEU A 202 -6.51 7.96 -6.15
N LEU A 203 -6.98 6.82 -5.62
CA LEU A 203 -6.09 5.80 -5.05
C LEU A 203 -5.23 5.14 -6.13
N GLN A 204 -5.78 4.90 -7.32
CA GLN A 204 -5.04 4.39 -8.48
C GLN A 204 -3.99 5.41 -8.96
N VAL A 205 -4.30 6.71 -8.99
CA VAL A 205 -3.35 7.80 -9.30
C VAL A 205 -2.21 7.82 -8.28
N ARG A 206 -2.53 7.79 -6.97
CA ARG A 206 -1.50 7.74 -5.90
C ARG A 206 -0.64 6.49 -5.99
N SER A 207 -1.22 5.40 -6.46
CA SER A 207 -0.57 4.12 -6.71
C SER A 207 0.22 4.06 -8.02
N GLN A 208 0.26 5.16 -8.79
CA GLN A 208 0.90 5.27 -10.10
C GLN A 208 0.37 4.29 -11.18
N ARG A 209 -0.89 3.84 -11.03
CA ARG A 209 -1.61 3.01 -12.01
C ARG A 209 -2.48 3.90 -12.91
N TYR A 210 -1.83 4.69 -13.78
CA TYR A 210 -2.49 5.78 -14.51
C TYR A 210 -3.48 5.29 -15.57
N GLU A 211 -3.25 4.15 -16.21
CA GLU A 211 -4.18 3.57 -17.19
C GLU A 211 -5.48 3.11 -16.52
N GLU A 212 -5.37 2.40 -15.39
CA GLU A 212 -6.52 1.98 -14.57
C GLU A 212 -7.27 3.21 -14.04
N ALA A 213 -6.53 4.19 -13.51
CA ALA A 213 -7.10 5.45 -13.02
C ALA A 213 -7.89 6.17 -14.11
N LEU A 214 -7.35 6.26 -15.33
CA LEU A 214 -8.02 6.92 -16.45
C LEU A 214 -9.35 6.23 -16.81
N ALA A 215 -9.39 4.89 -16.82
CA ALA A 215 -10.62 4.15 -17.07
C ALA A 215 -11.67 4.38 -15.97
N THR A 216 -11.25 4.39 -14.70
CA THR A 216 -12.14 4.67 -13.56
C THR A 216 -12.65 6.12 -13.58
N LEU A 217 -11.81 7.09 -13.95
CA LEU A 217 -12.21 8.49 -14.10
C LEU A 217 -13.23 8.67 -15.22
N GLN A 218 -13.04 8.00 -16.37
CA GLN A 218 -14.02 8.03 -17.46
C GLN A 218 -15.38 7.50 -17.02
N ARG A 219 -15.39 6.44 -16.18
CA ARG A 219 -16.63 5.96 -15.56
C ARG A 219 -17.26 7.02 -14.66
N ALA A 220 -16.49 7.66 -13.77
CA ALA A 220 -17.00 8.72 -12.91
C ALA A 220 -17.56 9.91 -13.71
N GLU A 221 -16.85 10.34 -14.77
CA GLU A 221 -17.26 11.41 -15.67
C GLU A 221 -18.55 11.08 -16.43
N SER A 222 -18.79 9.81 -16.77
CA SER A 222 -20.04 9.38 -17.42
C SER A 222 -21.28 9.56 -16.54
N LEU A 223 -21.10 9.54 -15.21
CA LEU A 223 -22.16 9.79 -14.23
C LEU A 223 -22.29 11.30 -13.96
N ARG A 224 -21.16 11.95 -13.69
CA ARG A 224 -21.10 13.39 -13.43
C ARG A 224 -19.71 13.93 -13.70
N ILE A 225 -19.61 14.82 -14.69
CA ILE A 225 -18.41 15.60 -14.91
C ILE A 225 -18.23 16.58 -13.74
N SER A 226 -17.09 16.51 -13.08
CA SER A 226 -16.69 17.44 -12.02
C SER A 226 -15.33 18.03 -12.30
N THR A 227 -15.04 19.21 -11.76
CA THR A 227 -13.72 19.84 -11.93
C THR A 227 -12.59 18.94 -11.43
N ARG A 228 -12.85 18.20 -10.34
CA ARG A 228 -11.92 17.22 -9.75
C ARG A 228 -11.63 16.05 -10.71
N THR A 229 -12.66 15.48 -11.35
CA THR A 229 -12.46 14.43 -12.36
C THR A 229 -11.62 14.92 -13.53
N GLN A 230 -11.94 16.11 -14.08
CA GLN A 230 -11.18 16.69 -15.19
C GLN A 230 -9.71 16.91 -14.83
N PHE A 231 -9.44 17.39 -13.61
CA PHE A 231 -8.08 17.60 -13.11
C PHE A 231 -7.29 16.28 -13.06
N HIS A 232 -7.84 15.24 -12.45
CA HIS A 232 -7.15 13.95 -12.36
C HIS A 232 -7.04 13.24 -13.72
N THR A 233 -8.01 13.41 -14.62
CA THR A 233 -7.95 12.92 -16.00
C THR A 233 -6.78 13.59 -16.74
N GLY A 234 -6.62 14.90 -16.61
CA GLY A 234 -5.48 15.64 -17.16
C GLY A 234 -4.14 15.12 -16.62
N LEU A 235 -4.01 14.90 -15.31
CA LEU A 235 -2.78 14.35 -14.71
C LEU A 235 -2.44 12.95 -15.23
N CYS A 236 -3.44 12.06 -15.34
CA CYS A 236 -3.22 10.72 -15.89
C CYS A 236 -2.72 10.81 -17.32
N LEU A 237 -3.36 11.61 -18.17
CA LEU A 237 -2.97 11.79 -19.57
C LEU A 237 -1.54 12.31 -19.70
N MET A 238 -1.10 13.24 -18.84
CA MET A 238 0.29 13.73 -18.86
C MET A 238 1.30 12.62 -18.50
N ASN A 239 1.03 11.83 -17.45
CA ASN A 239 1.89 10.70 -17.05
C ASN A 239 1.90 9.56 -18.08
N LEU A 240 0.88 9.47 -18.93
CA LEU A 240 0.79 8.53 -20.05
C LEU A 240 1.39 9.09 -21.36
N GLY A 241 1.98 10.28 -21.35
CA GLY A 241 2.55 10.91 -22.53
C GLY A 241 1.52 11.49 -23.52
N ARG A 242 0.24 11.51 -23.17
CA ARG A 242 -0.89 11.94 -24.01
C ARG A 242 -1.18 13.43 -23.85
N PHE A 243 -0.16 14.28 -24.02
CA PHE A 243 -0.25 15.73 -23.77
C PHE A 243 -1.29 16.45 -24.62
N ALA A 244 -1.45 16.05 -25.88
CA ALA A 244 -2.46 16.61 -26.78
C ALA A 244 -3.89 16.47 -26.23
N GLU A 245 -4.17 15.35 -25.56
CA GLU A 245 -5.48 15.08 -24.94
C GLU A 245 -5.63 15.75 -23.57
N ALA A 246 -4.52 15.98 -22.85
CA ALA A 246 -4.52 16.69 -21.57
C ALA A 246 -4.82 18.19 -21.73
N ILE A 247 -4.35 18.83 -22.81
CA ILE A 247 -4.52 20.27 -23.07
C ILE A 247 -6.00 20.74 -22.99
N PRO A 248 -6.97 20.14 -23.71
CA PRO A 248 -8.37 20.57 -23.62
C PRO A 248 -8.97 20.36 -22.22
N ARG A 249 -8.53 19.32 -21.50
CA ARG A 249 -8.96 19.06 -20.11
C ARG A 249 -8.50 20.19 -19.19
N TRP A 250 -7.24 20.61 -19.32
CA TRP A 250 -6.72 21.72 -18.53
C TRP A 250 -7.37 23.07 -18.81
N ARG A 251 -7.76 23.33 -20.07
CA ARG A 251 -8.53 24.54 -20.41
C ARG A 251 -9.89 24.55 -19.70
N GLN A 252 -10.61 23.43 -19.73
CA GLN A 252 -11.90 23.30 -19.02
C GLN A 252 -11.75 23.49 -17.51
N VAL A 253 -10.69 22.92 -16.91
CA VAL A 253 -10.40 23.11 -15.47
C VAL A 253 -10.21 24.59 -15.14
N GLN A 254 -9.49 25.35 -15.95
CA GLN A 254 -9.26 26.80 -15.71
C GLN A 254 -10.53 27.65 -15.81
N GLU A 255 -11.49 27.22 -16.64
CA GLU A 255 -12.77 27.91 -16.82
C GLU A 255 -13.76 27.62 -15.68
N SER A 256 -13.46 26.65 -14.81
CA SER A 256 -14.35 26.26 -13.71
C SER A 256 -14.60 27.40 -12.70
N PRO A 257 -15.87 27.82 -12.47
CA PRO A 257 -16.21 28.84 -11.49
C PRO A 257 -15.84 28.46 -10.05
N GLU A 258 -15.78 27.15 -9.76
CA GLU A 258 -15.41 26.63 -8.44
C GLU A 258 -13.93 26.93 -8.14
N LEU A 259 -13.06 26.76 -9.14
CA LEU A 259 -11.62 26.95 -9.00
C LEU A 259 -11.18 28.40 -9.09
N GLN A 260 -11.96 29.27 -9.72
CA GLN A 260 -11.67 30.70 -9.71
C GLN A 260 -11.66 31.29 -8.29
N LYS A 261 -12.26 30.59 -7.31
CA LYS A 261 -12.25 30.96 -5.89
C LYS A 261 -11.03 30.44 -5.12
N ASP A 262 -10.24 29.54 -5.71
CA ASP A 262 -9.01 29.00 -5.14
C ASP A 262 -7.79 29.38 -6.01
N PRO A 263 -7.09 30.48 -5.66
CA PRO A 263 -5.95 30.96 -6.45
C PRO A 263 -4.81 29.96 -6.58
N GLN A 264 -4.56 29.13 -5.54
CA GLN A 264 -3.45 28.17 -5.54
C GLN A 264 -3.74 27.02 -6.50
N PHE A 265 -4.96 26.48 -6.45
CA PHE A 265 -5.36 25.40 -7.33
C PHE A 265 -5.44 25.85 -8.79
N LEU A 266 -5.94 27.07 -9.03
CA LEU A 266 -5.94 27.67 -10.37
C LEU A 266 -4.53 27.87 -10.92
N GLU A 267 -3.58 28.29 -10.08
CA GLU A 267 -2.16 28.38 -10.45
C GLU A 267 -1.60 27.03 -10.86
N GLN A 268 -1.89 25.97 -10.10
CA GLN A 268 -1.45 24.62 -10.42
C GLN A 268 -1.99 24.16 -11.78
N ALA A 269 -3.28 24.37 -12.06
CA ALA A 269 -3.87 24.05 -13.36
C ALA A 269 -3.23 24.85 -14.52
N ARG A 270 -2.83 26.10 -14.29
CA ARG A 270 -2.09 26.92 -15.26
C ARG A 270 -0.69 26.38 -15.53
N LEU A 271 0.02 25.95 -14.50
CA LEU A 271 1.34 25.33 -14.64
C LEU A 271 1.25 24.05 -15.47
N LEU A 272 0.29 23.16 -15.16
CA LEU A 272 0.09 21.89 -15.86
C LEU A 272 -0.30 22.10 -17.34
N LEU A 273 -1.16 23.07 -17.63
CA LEU A 273 -1.50 23.44 -19.01
C LEU A 273 -0.28 23.94 -19.79
N ALA A 274 0.48 24.87 -19.19
CA ALA A 274 1.69 25.42 -19.80
C ALA A 274 2.73 24.32 -20.06
N THR A 275 2.93 23.41 -19.10
CA THR A 275 3.81 22.25 -19.27
C THR A 275 3.32 21.33 -20.39
N ALA A 276 2.03 21.00 -20.43
CA ALA A 276 1.46 20.17 -21.50
C ALA A 276 1.63 20.80 -22.88
N LEU A 277 1.44 22.12 -23.01
CA LEU A 277 1.68 22.85 -24.27
C LEU A 277 3.16 22.82 -24.66
N LEU A 278 4.07 23.04 -23.71
CA LEU A 278 5.51 23.03 -23.97
C LEU A 278 5.96 21.64 -24.42
N LEU A 279 5.61 20.59 -23.67
CA LEU A 279 5.97 19.20 -24.00
C LEU A 279 5.32 18.71 -25.30
N ASN A 280 4.12 19.18 -25.63
CA ASN A 280 3.46 18.90 -26.91
C ASN A 280 3.98 19.75 -28.09
N GLY A 281 5.07 20.50 -27.91
CA GLY A 281 5.67 21.29 -28.99
C GLY A 281 4.88 22.54 -29.40
N GLN A 282 4.09 23.12 -28.51
CA GLN A 282 3.24 24.29 -28.75
C GLN A 282 3.66 25.54 -27.94
N PRO A 283 4.92 26.01 -28.03
CA PRO A 283 5.39 27.16 -27.25
C PRO A 283 4.65 28.46 -27.58
N LYS A 284 4.17 28.64 -28.82
CA LYS A 284 3.39 29.81 -29.22
C LYS A 284 2.06 29.89 -28.47
N ALA A 285 1.32 28.78 -28.42
CA ALA A 285 0.04 28.70 -27.72
C ALA A 285 0.21 28.94 -26.20
N LEU A 286 1.33 28.51 -25.61
CA LEU A 286 1.66 28.82 -24.21
C LEU A 286 1.76 30.33 -23.98
N LEU A 287 2.42 31.06 -24.88
CA LEU A 287 2.58 32.50 -24.73
C LEU A 287 1.25 33.26 -24.88
N GLU A 288 0.39 32.81 -25.80
CA GLU A 288 -0.94 33.40 -26.06
C GLU A 288 -1.90 33.27 -24.86
N GLN A 289 -1.74 32.27 -23.99
CA GLN A 289 -2.55 32.12 -22.78
C GLN A 289 -2.35 33.24 -21.74
N GLY A 290 -1.20 33.92 -21.80
CA GLY A 290 -0.84 34.92 -20.80
C GLY A 290 -1.44 36.30 -21.07
N ASP A 291 -1.73 36.66 -22.32
CA ASP A 291 -1.90 38.09 -22.66
C ASP A 291 -3.24 38.70 -22.23
N SER A 292 -4.26 37.89 -21.93
CA SER A 292 -5.60 38.41 -21.56
C SER A 292 -5.86 38.51 -20.05
N SER A 293 -4.95 38.08 -19.17
CA SER A 293 -5.16 38.05 -17.71
C SER A 293 -4.06 38.74 -16.86
N LEU A 294 -3.12 39.46 -17.48
CA LEU A 294 -1.94 40.04 -16.84
C LEU A 294 -2.19 41.35 -16.04
N GLN A 295 -3.27 41.40 -15.25
CA GLN A 295 -3.38 42.41 -14.17
C GLN A 295 -2.65 41.97 -12.88
N GLY A 296 -2.02 40.79 -12.86
CA GLY A 296 -1.25 40.27 -11.72
C GLY A 296 0.13 39.70 -12.10
N GLN A 297 1.04 39.62 -11.13
CA GLN A 297 2.37 39.02 -11.30
C GLN A 297 2.26 37.51 -11.59
N LEU A 298 2.90 37.05 -12.67
CA LEU A 298 3.01 35.64 -13.02
C LEU A 298 3.75 34.88 -11.92
N SER A 299 3.36 33.63 -11.65
CA SER A 299 4.10 32.81 -10.72
C SER A 299 5.47 32.40 -11.27
N PRO A 300 6.47 32.13 -10.41
CA PRO A 300 7.83 31.80 -10.85
C PRO A 300 7.89 30.61 -11.80
N GLY A 301 7.05 29.58 -11.59
CA GLY A 301 6.99 28.41 -12.48
C GLY A 301 6.47 28.76 -13.87
N LEU A 302 5.41 29.56 -13.95
CA LEU A 302 4.85 29.99 -15.24
C LEU A 302 5.80 30.94 -15.98
N GLN A 303 6.52 31.82 -15.26
CA GLN A 303 7.59 32.64 -15.84
C GLN A 303 8.68 31.76 -16.46
N ALA A 304 9.14 30.73 -15.75
CA ALA A 304 10.14 29.80 -16.26
C ALA A 304 9.68 29.07 -17.53
N LEU A 305 8.43 28.61 -17.60
CA LEU A 305 7.88 27.97 -18.80
C LEU A 305 7.73 28.94 -19.98
N ARG A 306 7.35 30.20 -19.74
CA ARG A 306 7.30 31.24 -20.78
C ARG A 306 8.70 31.55 -21.33
N ILE A 307 9.72 31.63 -20.48
CA ILE A 307 11.10 31.83 -20.93
C ILE A 307 11.53 30.66 -21.82
N GLN A 308 11.25 29.41 -21.44
CA GLN A 308 11.52 28.23 -22.29
C GLN A 308 10.79 28.34 -23.64
N ALA A 309 9.53 28.78 -23.65
CA ALA A 309 8.79 29.02 -24.89
C ALA A 309 9.46 30.06 -25.80
N PHE A 310 9.91 31.20 -25.26
CA PHE A 310 10.66 32.21 -26.03
C PHE A 310 11.98 31.66 -26.58
N VAL A 311 12.69 30.85 -25.80
CA VAL A 311 13.96 30.21 -26.23
C VAL A 311 13.72 29.24 -27.39
N ARG A 312 12.66 28.42 -27.33
CA ARG A 312 12.27 27.51 -28.41
C ARG A 312 11.86 28.24 -29.69
N LEU A 313 11.17 29.38 -29.54
CA LEU A 313 10.80 30.26 -30.65
C LEU A 313 11.95 31.14 -31.15
N GLN A 314 13.10 31.12 -30.47
CA GLN A 314 14.27 31.95 -30.77
C GLN A 314 13.99 33.46 -30.72
N THR A 315 13.02 33.88 -29.91
CA THR A 315 12.68 35.29 -29.65
C THR A 315 13.54 35.80 -28.49
N TRP A 316 14.82 36.07 -28.79
CA TRP A 316 15.87 36.31 -27.80
C TRP A 316 15.71 37.61 -27.01
N THR A 317 15.07 38.62 -27.60
CA THR A 317 14.76 39.90 -26.96
C THR A 317 13.79 39.69 -25.81
N GLU A 318 12.67 39.02 -26.08
CA GLU A 318 11.60 38.69 -25.14
C GLU A 318 12.11 37.68 -24.09
N ALA A 319 12.91 36.70 -24.51
CA ALA A 319 13.56 35.77 -23.59
C ALA A 319 14.44 36.51 -22.58
N GLY A 320 15.27 37.45 -23.03
CA GLY A 320 16.15 38.24 -22.17
C GLY A 320 15.39 39.17 -21.22
N GLU A 321 14.32 39.80 -21.70
CA GLU A 321 13.43 40.64 -20.87
C GLU A 321 12.71 39.83 -19.79
N ALA A 322 12.09 38.71 -20.16
CA ALA A 322 11.42 37.82 -19.24
C ALA A 322 12.39 37.25 -18.19
N LEU A 323 13.62 36.92 -18.60
CA LEU A 323 14.66 36.41 -17.70
C LEU A 323 15.14 37.48 -16.72
N ARG A 324 15.32 38.74 -17.15
CA ARG A 324 15.63 39.87 -16.27
C ARG A 324 14.52 40.11 -15.23
N ALA A 325 13.27 40.07 -15.66
CA ALA A 325 12.12 40.20 -14.76
C ALA A 325 12.10 39.06 -13.73
N ALA A 326 12.33 37.82 -14.15
CA ALA A 326 12.38 36.66 -13.25
C ALA A 326 13.58 36.70 -12.29
N LEU A 327 14.72 37.26 -12.69
CA LEU A 327 15.89 37.44 -11.82
C LEU A 327 15.68 38.50 -10.72
N ALA A 328 14.87 39.51 -11.01
CA ALA A 328 14.47 40.55 -10.06
C ALA A 328 13.41 40.07 -9.05
N ALA A 329 12.73 38.96 -9.33
CA ALA A 329 11.76 38.37 -8.43
C ALA A 329 12.44 37.71 -7.21
N PRO A 330 11.81 37.74 -6.02
CA PRO A 330 12.38 37.17 -4.80
C PRO A 330 12.46 35.64 -4.85
N VAL A 331 11.60 34.99 -5.64
CA VAL A 331 11.52 33.54 -5.77
C VAL A 331 11.81 33.16 -7.22
N ARG A 332 12.73 32.20 -7.41
CA ARG A 332 13.14 31.68 -8.72
C ARG A 332 12.76 30.21 -8.83
N SER A 333 12.32 29.78 -10.01
CA SER A 333 11.89 28.40 -10.27
C SER A 333 12.35 27.93 -11.65
N GLY A 334 12.30 26.61 -11.89
CA GLY A 334 12.67 25.96 -13.15
C GLY A 334 14.06 26.37 -13.62
N LEU A 335 14.19 26.69 -14.92
CA LEU A 335 15.46 27.08 -15.52
C LEU A 335 16.10 28.34 -14.89
N VAL A 336 15.31 29.24 -14.28
CA VAL A 336 15.82 30.49 -13.70
C VAL A 336 16.74 30.19 -12.50
N ARG A 337 16.49 29.10 -11.78
CA ARG A 337 17.34 28.63 -10.68
C ARG A 337 18.69 28.08 -11.17
N MET A 338 18.75 27.64 -12.42
CA MET A 338 19.92 26.99 -13.02
C MET A 338 20.86 27.98 -13.71
N LEU A 339 20.53 29.27 -13.73
CA LEU A 339 21.31 30.29 -14.43
C LEU A 339 22.71 30.43 -13.82
N PRO A 340 23.78 30.29 -14.61
CA PRO A 340 25.12 30.57 -14.13
C PRO A 340 25.34 32.07 -13.91
N GLY A 341 26.28 32.41 -13.04
CA GLY A 341 26.63 33.80 -12.74
C GLY A 341 27.07 34.61 -13.97
N SER A 342 27.72 33.95 -14.94
CA SER A 342 28.13 34.56 -16.22
C SER A 342 26.95 35.04 -17.06
N LEU A 343 25.90 34.21 -17.18
CA LEU A 343 24.69 34.57 -17.91
C LEU A 343 23.90 35.67 -17.17
N SER A 344 23.93 35.64 -15.84
CA SER A 344 23.35 36.69 -15.00
C SER A 344 24.03 38.06 -15.24
N ALA A 345 25.35 38.07 -15.37
CA ALA A 345 26.12 39.29 -15.66
C ALA A 345 25.85 39.83 -17.07
N GLU A 346 25.68 38.96 -18.07
CA GLU A 346 25.30 39.38 -19.42
C GLU A 346 23.90 40.03 -19.43
N LEU A 347 22.95 39.45 -18.71
CA LEU A 347 21.59 39.99 -18.60
C LEU A 347 21.57 41.39 -17.97
N GLN A 348 22.48 41.69 -17.05
CA GLN A 348 22.61 43.01 -16.40
C GLN A 348 23.11 44.10 -17.34
N LYS A 349 23.84 43.76 -18.42
CA LYS A 349 24.33 44.75 -19.39
C LYS A 349 23.20 45.43 -20.18
N GLY A 350 22.02 44.81 -20.23
CA GLY A 350 20.90 45.28 -21.03
C GLY A 350 21.11 45.00 -22.54
N GLY A 351 20.03 45.08 -23.31
CA GLY A 351 20.07 44.84 -24.77
C GLY A 351 19.91 43.36 -25.16
N ALA A 352 20.27 43.07 -26.41
CA ALA A 352 20.11 41.75 -27.03
C ALA A 352 21.17 40.76 -26.54
N LEU A 353 20.74 39.54 -26.22
CA LEU A 353 21.65 38.47 -25.79
C LEU A 353 22.69 38.17 -26.87
N ASP A 354 23.96 38.04 -26.49
CA ASP A 354 25.02 37.63 -27.41
C ASP A 354 24.90 36.15 -27.83
N ARG A 355 25.75 35.71 -28.77
CA ARG A 355 25.70 34.32 -29.27
C ARG A 355 26.03 33.28 -28.18
N SER A 356 26.87 33.63 -27.20
CA SER A 356 27.28 32.74 -26.11
C SER A 356 26.12 32.52 -25.15
N ALA A 357 25.48 33.61 -24.72
CA ALA A 357 24.32 33.62 -23.85
C ALA A 357 23.13 32.89 -24.46
N ARG A 358 22.88 33.05 -25.77
CA ARG A 358 21.84 32.30 -26.48
C ARG A 358 22.09 30.79 -26.42
N ARG A 359 23.34 30.34 -26.66
CA ARG A 359 23.71 28.92 -26.59
C ARG A 359 23.59 28.35 -25.19
N GLU A 360 24.03 29.11 -24.18
CA GLU A 360 23.90 28.69 -22.78
C GLU A 360 22.42 28.59 -22.37
N LEU A 361 21.60 29.56 -22.78
CA LEU A 361 20.17 29.55 -22.50
C LEU A 361 19.44 28.39 -23.21
N GLN A 362 19.84 28.03 -24.43
CA GLN A 362 19.36 26.83 -25.12
C GLN A 362 19.72 25.54 -24.37
N ARG A 363 20.92 25.45 -23.79
CA ARG A 363 21.32 24.29 -22.98
C ARG A 363 20.44 24.17 -21.73
N LEU A 364 20.28 25.27 -20.99
CA LEU A 364 19.44 25.30 -19.78
C LEU A 364 17.97 24.97 -20.07
N GLU A 365 17.45 25.42 -21.21
CA GLU A 365 16.09 25.08 -21.67
C GLU A 365 15.94 23.57 -21.91
N ARG A 366 16.93 22.91 -22.51
CA ARG A 366 16.91 21.46 -22.72
C ARG A 366 17.03 20.67 -21.43
N GLU A 367 17.89 21.11 -20.50
CA GLU A 367 18.00 20.48 -19.18
C GLU A 367 16.68 20.62 -18.38
N ALA A 368 16.04 21.79 -18.44
CA ALA A 368 14.74 22.00 -17.84
C ALA A 368 13.66 21.12 -18.50
N THR A 369 13.69 20.99 -19.83
CA THR A 369 12.78 20.10 -20.58
C THR A 369 12.97 18.63 -20.21
N ALA A 370 14.22 18.16 -20.09
CA ALA A 370 14.50 16.80 -19.63
C ALA A 370 13.93 16.53 -18.24
N SER A 371 14.01 17.52 -17.34
CA SER A 371 13.42 17.44 -16.00
C SER A 371 11.89 17.35 -16.06
N LEU A 372 11.24 18.11 -16.96
CA LEU A 372 9.79 18.02 -17.18
C LEU A 372 9.38 16.64 -17.74
N TRP A 373 10.16 16.06 -18.66
CA TRP A 373 9.90 14.70 -19.13
C TRP A 373 9.93 13.68 -17.99
N ALA A 374 10.94 13.76 -17.13
CA ALA A 374 11.07 12.89 -15.96
C ALA A 374 9.93 13.07 -14.94
N GLU A 375 9.47 14.31 -14.71
CA GLU A 375 8.34 14.60 -13.81
C GLU A 375 7.06 13.84 -14.20
N PHE A 376 6.82 13.67 -15.51
CA PHE A 376 5.69 12.92 -16.06
C PHE A 376 6.07 11.51 -16.54
N ARG A 377 7.19 10.96 -16.02
CA ARG A 377 7.65 9.58 -16.28
C ARG A 377 7.88 9.26 -17.75
N GLN A 378 8.14 10.27 -18.57
CA GLN A 378 8.50 10.11 -19.97
C GLN A 378 10.00 9.89 -20.07
N TRP A 379 10.45 8.71 -19.64
CA TRP A 379 11.87 8.39 -19.47
C TRP A 379 12.65 8.36 -20.80
N GLN A 380 12.04 7.84 -21.87
CA GLN A 380 12.70 7.81 -23.18
C GLN A 380 12.87 9.23 -23.78
N PRO A 381 11.81 10.07 -23.85
CA PRO A 381 11.99 11.48 -24.25
C PRO A 381 12.96 12.28 -23.37
N CYS A 382 13.03 11.96 -22.07
CA CYS A 382 14.02 12.52 -21.16
C CYS A 382 15.45 12.19 -21.62
N LEU A 383 15.75 10.90 -21.85
CA LEU A 383 17.06 10.46 -22.34
C LEU A 383 17.42 11.06 -23.69
N ASP A 384 16.49 11.04 -24.64
CA ASP A 384 16.72 11.59 -25.99
C ASP A 384 17.12 13.08 -25.90
N THR A 385 16.48 13.83 -24.99
CA THR A 385 16.79 15.25 -24.75
C THR A 385 18.20 15.44 -24.16
N LEU A 386 18.60 14.57 -23.23
CA LEU A 386 19.91 14.61 -22.58
C LEU A 386 21.05 14.15 -23.49
N ASP A 387 20.79 13.16 -24.34
CA ASP A 387 21.74 12.70 -25.36
C ASP A 387 21.98 13.79 -26.42
N ALA A 388 20.92 14.48 -26.86
CA ALA A 388 21.04 15.64 -27.74
C ALA A 388 21.85 16.79 -27.09
N LEU A 389 21.67 17.03 -25.79
CA LEU A 389 22.44 18.01 -25.04
C LEU A 389 23.94 17.64 -24.97
N ARG A 390 24.24 16.35 -24.77
CA ARG A 390 25.60 15.80 -24.73
C ARG A 390 26.29 15.86 -26.09
N ALA A 391 25.55 15.63 -27.17
CA ALA A 391 26.05 15.75 -28.54
C ALA A 391 26.52 17.17 -28.87
N ASP A 392 25.85 18.19 -28.31
CA ASP A 392 26.22 19.60 -28.49
C ASP A 392 27.47 20.02 -27.68
N GLY A 393 28.02 19.14 -26.85
CA GLY A 393 29.23 19.34 -26.05
C GLY A 393 29.10 18.82 -24.61
N PRO A 394 30.23 18.70 -23.89
CA PRO A 394 30.30 17.99 -22.61
C PRO A 394 29.37 18.57 -21.55
N LEU A 395 28.77 17.68 -20.75
CA LEU A 395 28.00 18.05 -19.58
C LEU A 395 28.95 18.64 -18.52
N ARG A 396 28.53 19.75 -17.90
CA ARG A 396 29.36 20.53 -16.96
C ARG A 396 28.95 20.36 -15.51
N SER A 397 27.82 19.71 -15.27
CA SER A 397 27.25 19.44 -13.96
C SER A 397 26.88 17.96 -13.87
N ILE A 398 26.74 17.47 -12.64
CA ILE A 398 26.31 16.10 -12.38
C ILE A 398 24.80 15.91 -12.55
N ASP A 399 23.98 16.96 -12.45
CA ASP A 399 22.52 16.84 -12.42
C ASP A 399 21.94 16.17 -13.69
N PRO A 400 22.36 16.54 -14.91
CA PRO A 400 21.90 15.86 -16.12
C PRO A 400 22.34 14.38 -16.17
N LEU A 401 23.50 14.05 -15.62
CA LEU A 401 23.99 12.66 -15.53
C LEU A 401 23.21 11.85 -14.51
N LEU A 402 22.86 12.43 -13.36
CA LEU A 402 22.01 11.81 -12.36
C LEU A 402 20.61 11.56 -12.93
N LEU A 403 20.04 12.54 -13.62
CA LEU A 403 18.73 12.42 -14.26
C LEU A 403 18.71 11.33 -15.34
N ALA A 404 19.72 11.30 -16.22
CA ALA A 404 19.87 10.26 -17.23
C ALA A 404 20.05 8.87 -16.60
N SER A 405 20.83 8.76 -15.53
CA SER A 405 21.00 7.51 -14.79
C SER A 405 19.66 7.01 -14.22
N SER A 406 18.86 7.88 -13.60
CA SER A 406 17.53 7.51 -13.10
C SER A 406 16.60 7.06 -14.24
N ALA A 407 16.57 7.78 -15.36
CA ALA A 407 15.75 7.40 -16.51
C ALA A 407 16.17 6.04 -17.13
N LEU A 408 17.48 5.73 -17.16
CA LEU A 408 17.97 4.42 -17.60
C LEU A 408 17.56 3.30 -16.64
N GLN A 409 17.57 3.54 -15.33
CA GLN A 409 17.12 2.55 -14.35
C GLN A 409 15.63 2.24 -14.53
N GLU A 410 14.79 3.27 -14.71
CA GLU A 410 13.36 3.11 -14.97
C GLU A 410 13.07 2.37 -16.30
N LEU A 411 13.96 2.48 -17.28
CA LEU A 411 13.88 1.76 -18.55
C LEU A 411 14.51 0.36 -18.51
N GLY A 412 14.96 -0.11 -17.35
CA GLY A 412 15.56 -1.44 -17.19
C GLY A 412 16.96 -1.57 -17.80
N ARG A 413 17.73 -0.49 -17.85
CA ARG A 413 19.10 -0.41 -18.41
C ARG A 413 20.15 -0.06 -17.32
N PRO A 414 20.26 -0.83 -16.23
CA PRO A 414 21.08 -0.47 -15.06
C PRO A 414 22.60 -0.45 -15.35
N ALA A 415 23.09 -1.28 -16.29
CA ALA A 415 24.51 -1.28 -16.66
C ALA A 415 24.96 0.05 -17.30
N GLU A 416 24.09 0.68 -18.10
CA GLU A 416 24.37 1.98 -18.70
C GLU A 416 24.25 3.10 -17.68
N ALA A 417 23.27 3.01 -16.76
CA ALA A 417 23.14 3.92 -15.62
C ALA A 417 24.42 3.92 -14.76
N LEU A 418 25.02 2.75 -14.52
CA LEU A 418 26.27 2.61 -13.77
C LEU A 418 27.42 3.38 -14.42
N ASN A 419 27.55 3.30 -15.76
CA ASN A 419 28.58 4.05 -16.49
C ASN A 419 28.42 5.57 -16.32
N LEU A 420 27.18 6.07 -16.36
CA LEU A 420 26.89 7.50 -16.15
C LEU A 420 27.18 7.93 -14.71
N LEU A 421 26.86 7.11 -13.71
CA LEU A 421 27.19 7.41 -12.31
C LEU A 421 28.70 7.42 -12.08
N ARG A 422 29.46 6.53 -12.72
CA ARG A 422 30.94 6.58 -12.70
C ARG A 422 31.49 7.82 -13.38
N GLU A 423 30.88 8.28 -14.45
CA GLU A 423 31.22 9.57 -15.08
C GLU A 423 30.95 10.75 -14.13
N ALA A 424 29.76 10.80 -13.53
CA ALA A 424 29.40 11.80 -12.54
C ALA A 424 30.35 11.79 -11.32
N GLN A 425 30.80 10.60 -10.90
CA GLN A 425 31.73 10.43 -9.78
C GLN A 425 33.07 11.10 -10.06
N ARG A 426 33.54 11.12 -11.32
CA ARG A 426 34.76 11.85 -11.69
C ARG A 426 34.60 13.36 -11.62
N LEU A 427 33.39 13.88 -11.83
CA LEU A 427 33.09 15.31 -11.75
C LEU A 427 32.92 15.79 -10.31
N ASN A 428 32.24 15.01 -9.46
CA ASN A 428 32.01 15.38 -8.06
C ASN A 428 32.00 14.15 -7.12
N PRO A 429 33.17 13.64 -6.71
CA PRO A 429 33.28 12.39 -5.93
C PRO A 429 32.59 12.41 -4.56
N SER A 430 32.40 13.58 -3.96
CA SER A 430 31.86 13.74 -2.60
C SER A 430 30.36 14.00 -2.54
N HIS A 431 29.68 14.11 -3.68
CA HIS A 431 28.26 14.49 -3.71
C HIS A 431 27.37 13.39 -3.10
N PRO A 432 26.57 13.68 -2.05
CA PRO A 432 25.86 12.66 -1.28
C PRO A 432 24.83 11.88 -2.10
N THR A 433 24.01 12.54 -2.92
CA THR A 433 23.04 11.87 -3.79
C THR A 433 23.71 10.94 -4.80
N LEU A 434 24.89 11.32 -5.29
CA LEU A 434 25.62 10.51 -6.27
C LEU A 434 26.25 9.30 -5.61
N GLN A 435 26.87 9.49 -4.44
CA GLN A 435 27.40 8.39 -3.64
C GLN A 435 26.30 7.38 -3.28
N ASN A 436 25.12 7.87 -2.87
CA ASN A 436 23.98 7.00 -2.61
C ASN A 436 23.52 6.25 -3.86
N ASN A 437 23.25 6.96 -4.96
CA ASN A 437 22.74 6.33 -6.19
C ASN A 437 23.72 5.31 -6.76
N LEU A 438 25.03 5.61 -6.74
CA LEU A 438 26.07 4.69 -7.21
C LEU A 438 26.18 3.47 -6.30
N GLY A 439 26.23 3.68 -4.98
CA GLY A 439 26.30 2.58 -4.04
C GLY A 439 25.05 1.69 -4.09
N TYR A 440 23.86 2.28 -4.18
CA TYR A 440 22.61 1.55 -4.31
C TYR A 440 22.57 0.71 -5.58
N LEU A 441 22.94 1.27 -6.73
CA LEU A 441 22.98 0.53 -8.00
C LEU A 441 24.00 -0.62 -7.98
N LEU A 442 25.12 -0.45 -7.28
CA LEU A 442 26.09 -1.53 -7.05
C LEU A 442 25.49 -2.68 -6.22
N LEU A 443 24.68 -2.38 -5.20
CA LEU A 443 23.95 -3.40 -4.41
C LEU A 443 22.92 -4.15 -5.26
N GLU A 444 22.16 -3.45 -6.10
CA GLU A 444 21.15 -4.05 -6.97
C GLU A 444 21.76 -4.98 -8.01
N LEU A 445 22.97 -4.64 -8.49
CA LEU A 445 23.72 -5.46 -9.44
C LEU A 445 24.59 -6.54 -8.77
N ASP A 446 24.57 -6.63 -7.44
CA ASP A 446 25.46 -7.50 -6.64
C ASP A 446 26.96 -7.33 -7.00
N GLN A 447 27.38 -6.09 -7.26
CA GLN A 447 28.75 -5.71 -7.63
C GLN A 447 29.44 -4.93 -6.51
N ASP A 448 30.66 -5.34 -6.14
CA ASP A 448 31.53 -4.65 -5.16
C ASP A 448 30.78 -4.14 -3.91
N LEU A 449 30.18 -5.06 -3.14
CA LEU A 449 29.44 -4.73 -1.91
C LEU A 449 30.26 -3.89 -0.90
N PRO A 450 31.59 -4.09 -0.74
CA PRO A 450 32.42 -3.21 0.09
C PRO A 450 32.45 -1.76 -0.39
N GLU A 451 32.61 -1.51 -1.70
CA GLU A 451 32.55 -0.16 -2.26
C GLU A 451 31.16 0.44 -2.07
N ALA A 452 30.12 -0.31 -2.42
CA ALA A 452 28.73 0.13 -2.29
C ALA A 452 28.41 0.63 -0.87
N SER A 453 28.80 -0.15 0.13
CA SER A 453 28.61 0.17 1.55
C SER A 453 29.41 1.40 1.97
N THR A 454 30.63 1.57 1.45
CA THR A 454 31.48 2.74 1.73
C THR A 454 30.86 4.02 1.18
N LEU A 455 30.35 3.98 -0.06
CA LEU A 455 29.71 5.12 -0.70
C LEU A 455 28.42 5.50 0.03
N ILE A 456 27.56 4.54 0.34
CA ILE A 456 26.30 4.80 1.06
C ILE A 456 26.57 5.33 2.46
N ALA A 457 27.55 4.78 3.19
CA ALA A 457 27.94 5.29 4.50
C ALA A 457 28.47 6.74 4.44
N ALA A 458 29.21 7.09 3.38
CA ALA A 458 29.67 8.47 3.16
C ALA A 458 28.51 9.43 2.87
N ALA A 459 27.51 9.00 2.10
CA ALA A 459 26.29 9.76 1.86
C ALA A 459 25.48 9.93 3.17
N LEU A 460 25.31 8.86 3.94
CA LEU A 460 24.54 8.87 5.19
C LEU A 460 25.18 9.77 6.26
N LYS A 461 26.51 9.85 6.29
CA LYS A 461 27.23 10.75 7.19
C LYS A 461 26.94 12.23 6.87
N GLN A 462 26.73 12.56 5.60
CA GLN A 462 26.41 13.91 5.16
C GLN A 462 24.93 14.23 5.35
N GLU A 463 24.05 13.23 5.13
CA GLU A 463 22.61 13.37 5.22
C GLU A 463 21.98 12.26 6.09
N PRO A 464 22.09 12.33 7.44
CA PRO A 464 21.68 11.25 8.35
C PRO A 464 20.18 10.94 8.37
N ASP A 465 19.37 11.88 7.89
CA ASP A 465 17.92 11.83 7.90
C ASP A 465 17.32 11.69 6.49
N ASN A 466 18.16 11.51 5.46
CA ASN A 466 17.69 11.26 4.11
C ASN A 466 17.09 9.84 4.03
N PRO A 467 15.79 9.69 3.73
CA PRO A 467 15.12 8.39 3.74
C PRO A 467 15.63 7.44 2.66
N SER A 468 15.97 7.93 1.46
CA SER A 468 16.52 7.11 0.38
C SER A 468 17.90 6.55 0.75
N THR A 469 18.71 7.35 1.45
CA THR A 469 20.03 6.92 1.95
C THR A 469 19.91 5.94 3.11
N LEU A 470 18.94 6.15 4.01
CA LEU A 470 18.63 5.18 5.07
C LEU A 470 18.17 3.84 4.50
N ASP A 471 17.29 3.85 3.50
CA ASP A 471 16.87 2.61 2.82
C ASP A 471 18.05 1.89 2.17
N SER A 472 18.87 2.63 1.40
CA SER A 472 20.07 2.09 0.76
C SER A 472 21.04 1.49 1.78
N TRP A 473 21.21 2.13 2.95
CA TRP A 473 22.06 1.60 4.03
C TRP A 473 21.47 0.35 4.68
N GLY A 474 20.16 0.35 4.96
CA GLY A 474 19.44 -0.82 5.44
C GLY A 474 19.55 -2.00 4.48
N TRP A 475 19.45 -1.74 3.17
CA TRP A 475 19.61 -2.74 2.13
C TRP A 475 21.06 -3.25 2.02
N ALA A 476 22.06 -2.38 2.19
CA ALA A 476 23.47 -2.80 2.28
C ALA A 476 23.70 -3.78 3.43
N LEU A 477 23.16 -3.47 4.63
CA LEU A 477 23.22 -4.35 5.79
C LEU A 477 22.48 -5.67 5.55
N PHE A 478 21.33 -5.62 4.88
CA PHE A 478 20.57 -6.82 4.50
C PHE A 478 21.38 -7.73 3.56
N LYS A 479 21.99 -7.18 2.50
CA LYS A 479 22.85 -7.92 1.56
C LYS A 479 24.08 -8.53 2.25
N GLN A 480 24.58 -7.89 3.31
CA GLN A 480 25.63 -8.42 4.20
C GLN A 480 25.11 -9.46 5.22
N LYS A 481 23.83 -9.84 5.17
CA LYS A 481 23.15 -10.75 6.12
C LYS A 481 23.07 -10.24 7.56
N ARG A 482 23.22 -8.93 7.78
CA ARG A 482 23.14 -8.26 9.08
C ARG A 482 21.71 -7.81 9.37
N TYR A 483 20.77 -8.76 9.34
CA TYR A 483 19.32 -8.49 9.36
C TYR A 483 18.85 -7.72 10.61
N ALA A 484 19.39 -8.06 11.78
CA ALA A 484 19.05 -7.41 13.04
C ALA A 484 19.46 -5.92 13.08
N GLU A 485 20.50 -5.54 12.33
CA GLU A 485 20.94 -4.14 12.19
C GLU A 485 20.19 -3.42 11.07
N ALA A 486 19.83 -4.14 10.00
CA ALA A 486 19.07 -3.61 8.87
C ALA A 486 17.66 -3.18 9.28
N GLU A 487 16.98 -3.99 10.11
CA GLU A 487 15.58 -3.78 10.49
C GLU A 487 15.27 -2.39 11.09
N PRO A 488 15.96 -1.90 12.13
CA PRO A 488 15.64 -0.58 12.69
C PRO A 488 15.93 0.56 11.71
N VAL A 489 16.90 0.39 10.82
CA VAL A 489 17.22 1.38 9.76
C VAL A 489 16.11 1.43 8.72
N LEU A 490 15.69 0.27 8.20
CA LEU A 490 14.63 0.15 7.21
C LEU A 490 13.27 0.57 7.78
N ARG A 491 12.99 0.26 9.04
CA ARG A 491 11.80 0.74 9.75
C ARG A 491 11.76 2.27 9.80
N ARG A 492 12.91 2.91 10.06
CA ARG A 492 13.03 4.37 10.06
C ARG A 492 12.81 4.94 8.67
N ALA A 493 13.41 4.34 7.63
CA ALA A 493 13.21 4.74 6.24
C ALA A 493 11.71 4.62 5.84
N ALA A 494 11.06 3.51 6.17
CA ALA A 494 9.64 3.28 5.91
C ALA A 494 8.72 4.26 6.66
N GLY A 495 9.12 4.71 7.86
CA GLY A 495 8.40 5.76 8.59
C GLY A 495 8.48 7.14 7.92
N LEU A 496 9.59 7.45 7.26
CA LEU A 496 9.79 8.70 6.52
C LEU A 496 9.21 8.65 5.11
N GLN A 497 9.15 7.47 4.49
CA GLN A 497 8.57 7.22 3.17
C GLN A 497 7.53 6.09 3.20
N PRO A 498 6.37 6.29 3.86
CA PRO A 498 5.38 5.23 4.08
C PRO A 498 4.65 4.77 2.82
N LEU A 499 4.88 5.44 1.68
CA LEU A 499 4.26 5.20 0.38
C LEU A 499 5.29 4.84 -0.71
N ASN A 500 6.54 4.52 -0.33
CA ASN A 500 7.54 4.05 -1.28
C ASN A 500 7.55 2.50 -1.30
N PRO A 501 7.12 1.85 -2.41
CA PRO A 501 7.02 0.39 -2.47
C PRO A 501 8.36 -0.31 -2.30
N GLU A 502 9.46 0.31 -2.71
CA GLU A 502 10.80 -0.26 -2.61
C GLU A 502 11.28 -0.34 -1.16
N VAL A 503 11.11 0.75 -0.41
CA VAL A 503 11.45 0.82 1.02
C VAL A 503 10.61 -0.19 1.82
N LEU A 504 9.32 -0.28 1.50
CA LEU A 504 8.41 -1.26 2.14
C LEU A 504 8.78 -2.71 1.79
N LYS A 505 9.21 -2.97 0.54
CA LYS A 505 9.73 -4.27 0.10
C LYS A 505 10.97 -4.64 0.93
N HIS A 506 11.98 -3.77 0.98
CA HIS A 506 13.21 -4.00 1.74
C HIS A 506 12.94 -4.22 3.22
N PHE A 507 12.07 -3.40 3.82
CA PHE A 507 11.67 -3.57 5.22
C PHE A 507 10.99 -4.93 5.46
N GLY A 508 10.07 -5.34 4.59
CA GLY A 508 9.44 -6.65 4.65
C GLY A 508 10.42 -7.82 4.48
N GLU A 509 11.43 -7.70 3.60
CA GLU A 509 12.49 -8.71 3.47
C GLU A 509 13.27 -8.89 4.79
N ALA A 510 13.68 -7.79 5.42
CA ALA A 510 14.41 -7.84 6.68
C ALA A 510 13.57 -8.49 7.79
N LEU A 511 12.27 -8.16 7.87
CA LEU A 511 11.34 -8.77 8.81
C LEU A 511 11.17 -10.28 8.59
N LEU A 512 11.08 -10.71 7.32
CA LEU A 512 10.94 -12.13 6.98
C LEU A 512 12.17 -12.94 7.44
N HIS A 513 13.37 -12.41 7.23
CA HIS A 513 14.62 -13.05 7.68
C HIS A 513 14.79 -13.06 9.20
N LEU A 514 14.03 -12.25 9.93
CA LEU A 514 13.93 -12.25 11.39
C LEU A 514 12.75 -13.09 11.91
N ASP A 515 12.13 -13.91 11.05
CA ASP A 515 10.95 -14.75 11.33
C ASP A 515 9.68 -13.97 11.75
N ARG A 516 9.64 -12.65 11.50
CA ARG A 516 8.48 -11.77 11.76
C ARG A 516 7.53 -11.76 10.55
N LYS A 517 7.07 -12.94 10.16
CA LYS A 517 6.30 -13.18 8.91
C LYS A 517 5.03 -12.33 8.76
N ALA A 518 4.27 -12.15 9.84
CA ALA A 518 3.04 -11.35 9.79
C ALA A 518 3.30 -9.86 9.52
N GLU A 519 4.36 -9.31 10.13
CA GLU A 519 4.74 -7.92 9.90
C GLU A 519 5.38 -7.73 8.52
N ALA A 520 6.14 -8.72 8.04
CA ALA A 520 6.66 -8.73 6.68
C ALA A 520 5.53 -8.68 5.64
N LEU A 521 4.50 -9.50 5.86
CA LEU A 521 3.32 -9.55 5.00
C LEU A 521 2.63 -8.18 4.93
N ASP A 522 2.42 -7.51 6.07
CA ASP A 522 1.84 -6.16 6.13
C ASP A 522 2.62 -5.15 5.27
N GLN A 523 3.96 -5.13 5.38
CA GLN A 523 4.78 -4.20 4.60
C GLN A 523 4.71 -4.48 3.09
N TRP A 524 4.76 -5.77 2.71
CA TRP A 524 4.67 -6.15 1.31
C TRP A 524 3.30 -5.87 0.70
N GLU A 525 2.21 -6.06 1.45
CA GLU A 525 0.86 -5.70 0.99
C GLU A 525 0.72 -4.20 0.75
N ARG A 526 1.30 -3.37 1.63
CA ARG A 526 1.40 -1.92 1.41
C ARG A 526 2.22 -1.59 0.17
N ALA A 527 3.32 -2.29 -0.08
CA ALA A 527 4.12 -2.11 -1.29
C ALA A 527 3.33 -2.45 -2.57
N LEU A 528 2.59 -3.57 -2.57
CA LEU A 528 1.80 -4.05 -3.71
C LEU A 528 0.69 -3.10 -4.17
N ALA A 529 0.34 -2.10 -3.36
CA ALA A 529 -0.58 -1.06 -3.77
C ALA A 529 -0.03 -0.23 -4.96
N PHE A 530 1.29 -0.09 -5.10
CA PHE A 530 1.94 0.77 -6.10
C PHE A 530 2.44 -0.01 -7.32
N ALA A 531 2.64 0.69 -8.44
CA ALA A 531 3.31 0.16 -9.62
C ALA A 531 4.85 0.23 -9.48
N PHE A 532 5.53 -0.90 -9.66
CA PHE A 532 6.99 -1.02 -9.68
C PHE A 532 7.41 -2.31 -10.42
N PRO A 533 8.66 -2.42 -10.94
CA PRO A 533 9.07 -3.52 -11.82
C PRO A 533 8.85 -4.93 -11.24
N GLU A 534 9.09 -5.12 -9.95
CA GLU A 534 9.05 -6.43 -9.28
C GLU A 534 7.68 -6.80 -8.69
N ARG A 535 6.65 -5.96 -8.88
CA ARG A 535 5.33 -6.10 -8.23
C ARG A 535 4.73 -7.50 -8.38
N LYS A 536 4.72 -8.06 -9.60
CA LYS A 536 4.15 -9.40 -9.87
C LYS A 536 4.90 -10.52 -9.15
N ALA A 537 6.21 -10.36 -8.97
CA ALA A 537 7.02 -11.33 -8.24
C ALA A 537 6.72 -11.25 -6.73
N LEU A 538 6.62 -10.04 -6.19
CA LEU A 538 6.22 -9.82 -4.80
C LEU A 538 4.81 -10.33 -4.51
N GLU A 539 3.88 -10.17 -5.45
CA GLU A 539 2.49 -10.63 -5.32
C GLU A 539 2.41 -12.15 -5.11
N ARG A 540 3.18 -12.93 -5.87
CA ARG A 540 3.26 -14.38 -5.69
C ARG A 540 3.83 -14.77 -4.32
N ARG A 541 4.83 -14.02 -3.84
CA ARG A 541 5.43 -14.25 -2.51
C ARG A 541 4.46 -13.93 -1.39
N VAL A 542 3.70 -12.85 -1.51
CA VAL A 542 2.62 -12.50 -0.58
C VAL A 542 1.56 -13.60 -0.54
N GLN A 543 1.13 -14.12 -1.70
CA GLN A 543 0.16 -15.23 -1.75
C GLN A 543 0.70 -16.50 -1.07
N GLN A 544 1.96 -16.84 -1.32
CA GLN A 544 2.60 -17.99 -0.68
C GLN A 544 2.72 -17.80 0.84
N LEU A 545 3.20 -16.62 1.28
CA LEU A 545 3.36 -16.31 2.71
C LEU A 545 2.02 -16.31 3.45
N ARG A 546 0.95 -15.80 2.84
CA ARG A 546 -0.42 -15.90 3.36
C ARG A 546 -0.84 -17.37 3.54
N ALA A 547 -0.59 -18.22 2.54
CA ALA A 547 -0.91 -19.63 2.62
C ALA A 547 -0.11 -20.34 3.73
N ASP A 548 1.17 -20.02 3.87
CA ASP A 548 2.04 -20.61 4.89
C ASP A 548 1.66 -20.15 6.31
N LEU A 549 1.31 -18.88 6.48
CA LEU A 549 0.78 -18.36 7.75
C LEU A 549 -0.57 -18.99 8.10
N ALA A 550 -1.44 -19.21 7.11
CA ALA A 550 -2.70 -19.93 7.31
C ALA A 550 -2.49 -21.40 7.71
N ARG A 551 -1.42 -22.05 7.25
CA ARG A 551 -1.03 -23.42 7.63
C ARG A 551 -0.35 -23.49 9.00
N GLN A 552 0.42 -22.45 9.38
CA GLN A 552 1.15 -22.37 10.66
C GLN A 552 0.25 -21.93 11.83
N GLN A 553 -0.95 -21.42 11.57
CA GLN A 553 -1.98 -21.37 12.60
C GLN A 553 -2.33 -22.82 12.98
N PRO A 554 -2.07 -23.25 14.23
CA PRO A 554 -2.17 -24.67 14.56
C PRO A 554 -3.60 -25.17 14.33
N SER A 555 -3.77 -26.13 13.44
CA SER A 555 -4.52 -27.32 13.85
C SER A 555 -3.64 -27.95 14.93
N GLU A 556 -3.92 -27.69 16.21
CA GLU A 556 -3.23 -28.37 17.31
C GLU A 556 -3.29 -29.88 17.03
N GLU A 557 -2.16 -30.46 16.60
CA GLU A 557 -2.01 -31.91 16.57
C GLU A 557 -2.17 -32.39 18.02
N PRO A 558 -2.93 -33.47 18.26
CA PRO A 558 -3.16 -33.95 19.61
C PRO A 558 -1.82 -34.25 20.29
N GLU A 559 -1.62 -33.74 21.50
CA GLU A 559 -0.48 -34.11 22.34
C GLU A 559 -0.38 -35.64 22.44
N PRO A 560 0.84 -36.22 22.51
CA PRO A 560 1.00 -37.65 22.70
C PRO A 560 0.39 -38.04 24.06
N GLU A 561 -0.37 -39.13 24.06
CA GLU A 561 -1.04 -39.71 25.22
C GLU A 561 -0.12 -39.74 26.46
N PRO A 562 -0.60 -39.38 27.67
CA PRO A 562 0.09 -39.79 28.89
C PRO A 562 -0.09 -41.31 29.05
N ASP A 563 1.04 -42.03 29.20
CA ASP A 563 1.08 -43.47 29.43
C ASP A 563 0.08 -43.89 30.54
N PRO A 564 -0.81 -44.86 30.28
CA PRO A 564 -1.82 -45.26 31.24
C PRO A 564 -1.25 -46.30 32.21
N GLU A 565 -0.15 -46.01 32.91
CA GLU A 565 0.44 -46.97 33.86
C GLU A 565 1.20 -46.29 35.01
N THR A 566 0.54 -45.40 35.77
CA THR A 566 0.88 -45.19 37.19
C THR A 566 -0.35 -44.83 38.02
N THR A 567 -1.24 -45.80 38.22
CA THR A 567 -2.04 -45.86 39.45
C THR A 567 -1.97 -47.29 39.95
N ASP A 568 -0.88 -47.58 40.67
CA ASP A 568 -0.79 -48.80 41.48
C ASP A 568 -1.01 -48.42 42.94
N GLU A 569 -2.17 -48.86 43.42
CA GLU A 569 -2.49 -49.38 44.74
C GLU A 569 -1.92 -48.71 46.00
N GLY A 570 -2.85 -48.20 46.83
CA GLY A 570 -2.56 -47.76 48.19
C GLY A 570 -3.81 -47.41 48.99
N GLU A 571 -4.84 -48.26 48.95
CA GLU A 571 -5.93 -48.24 49.94
C GLU A 571 -5.42 -48.67 51.33
N GLU A 572 -5.87 -47.91 52.33
CA GLU A 572 -6.25 -48.35 53.68
C GLU A 572 -5.25 -49.20 54.51
N ARG A 573 -4.70 -48.58 55.57
CA ARG A 573 -4.72 -49.13 56.94
C ARG A 573 -4.26 -48.10 57.98
N ARG A 574 -5.24 -47.41 58.58
CA ARG A 574 -5.44 -47.12 60.03
C ARG A 574 -6.05 -45.76 60.30
#